data_AF-A0A7C6NBM5-F1
#
_entry.id   AF-A0A7C6NBM5-F1
#
_cell.length_a   1.000
_cell.length_b   1.000
_cell.length_c   1.000
_cell.angle_alpha   90.00
_cell.angle_beta   90.00
_cell.angle_gamma   90.00
#
_symmetry.space_group_name_H-M   'P 1'
#
loop_
_entity.id
_entity.type
_entity.pdbx_description
1 polymer ?
#
loop_
_entity_poly.entity_id
_entity_poly.type
_entity_poly.pdbx_seq_one_letter_code
_entity_poly.pdbx_strand_id
1 'polypeptide(L)'
;MTIFKKVTEGAKSIGEGARTIGKKSSDLVETTRLKMEISKLEKEMENNLSALGNLVFMQHKGEEGLEEEVDRLLRSTGELETEIAEMHEQIVRLNPKPPTCPSCQTQLPYVAKFCYICGAKIINDNPAE
;
A
#
# COMPACT_ATOMS: atom_id res chain seq x y z
N MET A 1 22.79 -34.58 -34.97
CA MET A 1 21.52 -34.47 -34.22
C MET A 1 21.74 -33.73 -32.89
N THR A 2 21.96 -32.41 -32.92
CA THR A 2 22.32 -31.65 -31.69
C THR A 2 21.69 -30.26 -31.61
N ILE A 3 20.91 -29.86 -32.62
CA ILE A 3 20.26 -28.55 -32.67
C ILE A 3 18.84 -28.62 -32.06
N PHE A 4 18.16 -29.78 -32.17
CA PHE A 4 16.80 -29.98 -31.65
C PHE A 4 16.70 -30.17 -30.12
N LYS A 5 17.80 -30.42 -29.39
CA LYS A 5 17.79 -30.53 -27.92
C LYS A 5 17.88 -29.19 -27.17
N LYS A 6 18.41 -28.12 -27.80
CA LYS A 6 18.54 -26.79 -27.16
C LYS A 6 17.26 -25.96 -27.18
N VAL A 7 16.31 -26.27 -28.07
CA VAL A 7 15.04 -25.52 -28.19
C VAL A 7 14.02 -25.97 -27.14
N THR A 8 14.10 -27.21 -26.67
CA THR A 8 13.20 -27.77 -25.66
C THR A 8 13.53 -27.31 -24.23
N GLU A 9 14.76 -26.90 -23.95
CA GLU A 9 15.16 -26.34 -22.63
C GLU A 9 14.83 -24.85 -22.53
N GLY A 10 14.87 -24.10 -23.64
CA GLY A 10 14.46 -22.69 -23.68
C GLY A 10 12.96 -22.46 -23.43
N ALA A 11 12.10 -23.40 -23.83
CA ALA A 11 10.65 -23.30 -23.63
C ALA A 11 10.22 -23.40 -22.15
N LYS A 12 10.99 -24.09 -21.29
CA LYS A 12 10.69 -24.18 -19.84
C LYS A 12 11.02 -22.88 -19.10
N SER A 13 12.06 -22.15 -19.51
CA SER A 13 12.44 -20.86 -18.91
C SER A 13 11.53 -19.69 -19.32
N ILE A 14 10.80 -19.80 -20.44
CA ILE A 14 9.87 -18.77 -20.93
C ILE A 14 8.52 -18.83 -20.19
N GLY A 15 8.12 -20.00 -19.71
CA GLY A 15 6.86 -20.20 -18.98
C GLY A 15 6.81 -19.52 -17.61
N GLU A 16 7.95 -19.31 -16.96
CA GLU A 16 8.04 -18.60 -15.66
C GLU A 16 8.13 -17.08 -15.88
N GLY A 17 8.95 -16.62 -16.84
CA GLY A 17 9.08 -15.20 -17.16
C GLY A 17 7.80 -14.55 -17.70
N ALA A 18 6.97 -15.28 -18.46
CA ALA A 18 5.69 -14.78 -18.95
C ALA A 18 4.63 -14.63 -17.83
N ARG A 19 4.66 -15.49 -16.79
CA ARG A 19 3.73 -15.41 -15.64
C ARG A 19 4.07 -14.24 -14.72
N THR A 20 5.35 -13.89 -14.57
CA THR A 20 5.77 -12.77 -13.73
C THR A 20 5.44 -11.40 -14.34
N ILE A 21 5.43 -11.28 -15.68
CA ILE A 21 5.10 -10.03 -16.36
C ILE A 21 3.59 -9.71 -16.23
N GLY A 22 2.71 -10.71 -16.40
CA GLY A 22 1.26 -10.52 -16.27
C GLY A 22 0.80 -10.18 -14.84
N LYS A 23 1.40 -10.83 -13.81
CA LYS A 23 1.10 -10.53 -12.40
C LYS A 23 1.48 -9.09 -12.04
N LYS A 24 2.69 -8.65 -12.39
CA LYS A 24 3.14 -7.27 -12.15
C LYS A 24 2.24 -6.22 -12.82
N SER A 25 1.71 -6.47 -14.01
CA SER A 25 0.77 -5.52 -14.64
C SER A 25 -0.57 -5.45 -13.91
N SER A 26 -1.10 -6.56 -13.41
CA SER A 26 -2.36 -6.58 -12.64
C SER A 26 -2.21 -5.86 -11.30
N ASP A 27 -1.11 -6.11 -10.59
CA ASP A 27 -0.84 -5.50 -9.28
C ASP A 27 -0.68 -3.97 -9.38
N LEU A 28 -0.11 -3.48 -10.49
CA LEU A 28 0.02 -2.04 -10.76
C LEU A 28 -1.33 -1.37 -11.02
N VAL A 29 -2.21 -2.01 -11.79
CA VAL A 29 -3.57 -1.48 -12.05
C VAL A 29 -4.35 -1.42 -10.74
N GLU A 30 -4.32 -2.50 -9.95
CA GLU A 30 -5.03 -2.55 -8.67
C GLU A 30 -4.49 -1.51 -7.68
N THR A 31 -3.16 -1.35 -7.60
CA THR A 31 -2.54 -0.31 -6.76
C THR A 31 -2.97 1.09 -7.19
N THR A 32 -3.07 1.34 -8.49
CA THR A 32 -3.52 2.64 -9.01
C THR A 32 -4.98 2.89 -8.65
N ARG A 33 -5.84 1.86 -8.76
CA ARG A 33 -7.24 1.90 -8.37
C ARG A 33 -7.38 2.25 -6.88
N LEU A 34 -6.68 1.52 -6.00
CA LEU A 34 -6.68 1.77 -4.55
C LEU A 34 -6.22 3.19 -4.21
N LYS A 35 -5.17 3.71 -4.88
CA LYS A 35 -4.71 5.08 -4.66
C LYS A 35 -5.75 6.14 -5.08
N MET A 36 -6.47 5.91 -6.17
CA MET A 36 -7.55 6.80 -6.59
C MET A 36 -8.70 6.81 -5.57
N GLU A 37 -9.03 5.63 -5.02
CA GLU A 37 -10.07 5.49 -4.01
C GLU A 37 -9.68 6.16 -2.69
N ILE A 38 -8.44 5.95 -2.22
CA ILE A 38 -7.85 6.69 -1.09
C ILE A 38 -7.96 8.19 -1.31
N SER A 39 -7.54 8.70 -2.48
CA SER A 39 -7.59 10.15 -2.75
C SER A 39 -9.02 10.72 -2.69
N LYS A 40 -10.02 9.93 -3.09
CA LYS A 40 -11.42 10.31 -2.98
C LYS A 40 -11.85 10.38 -1.51
N LEU A 41 -11.54 9.36 -0.71
CA LEU A 41 -11.89 9.32 0.71
C LEU A 41 -11.16 10.41 1.50
N GLU A 42 -9.88 10.68 1.20
CA GLU A 42 -9.13 11.79 1.79
C GLU A 42 -9.79 13.14 1.52
N LYS A 43 -10.35 13.33 0.32
CA LYS A 43 -11.09 14.56 -0.01
C LYS A 43 -12.40 14.67 0.77
N GLU A 44 -13.09 13.56 0.97
CA GLU A 44 -14.29 13.50 1.81
C GLU A 44 -13.97 13.80 3.28
N MET A 45 -12.89 13.23 3.79
CA MET A 45 -12.36 13.50 5.13
C MET A 45 -11.99 14.98 5.31
N GLU A 46 -11.31 15.58 4.34
CA GLU A 46 -10.99 17.03 4.35
C GLU A 46 -12.26 17.89 4.41
N ASN A 47 -13.31 17.50 3.69
CA ASN A 47 -14.60 18.20 3.75
C ASN A 47 -15.25 18.06 5.13
N ASN A 48 -15.22 16.87 5.73
CA ASN A 48 -15.74 16.65 7.09
C ASN A 48 -14.98 17.49 8.12
N LEU A 49 -13.66 17.53 8.05
CA LEU A 49 -12.82 18.35 8.94
C LEU A 49 -13.09 19.85 8.75
N SER A 50 -13.31 20.30 7.51
CA SER A 50 -13.70 21.68 7.23
C SER A 50 -15.07 22.02 7.80
N ALA A 51 -16.05 21.10 7.69
CA ALA A 51 -17.38 21.26 8.27
C ALA A 51 -17.33 21.29 9.81
N LEU A 52 -16.54 20.41 10.44
CA LEU A 52 -16.28 20.44 11.87
C LEU A 52 -15.68 21.78 12.32
N GLY A 53 -14.70 22.31 11.58
CA GLY A 53 -14.15 23.65 11.85
C GLY A 53 -15.21 24.76 11.81
N ASN A 54 -16.13 24.71 10.84
CA ASN A 54 -17.25 25.64 10.76
C ASN A 54 -18.21 25.50 11.96
N LEU A 55 -18.50 24.28 12.41
CA LEU A 55 -19.36 24.02 13.57
C LEU A 55 -18.76 24.56 14.86
N VAL A 56 -17.45 24.37 15.06
CA VAL A 56 -16.72 24.95 16.20
C VAL A 56 -16.81 26.48 16.17
N PHE A 57 -16.67 27.09 14.99
CA PHE A 57 -16.82 28.54 14.84
C PHE A 57 -18.25 29.02 15.14
N MET A 58 -19.28 28.30 14.70
CA MET A 58 -20.69 28.60 14.99
C MET A 58 -21.00 28.46 16.49
N GLN A 59 -20.51 27.42 17.15
CA GLN A 59 -20.61 27.27 18.60
C GLN A 59 -19.95 28.43 19.34
N HIS A 60 -18.78 28.90 18.88
CA HIS A 60 -18.12 30.08 19.45
C HIS A 60 -18.94 31.37 19.32
N LYS A 61 -19.81 31.45 18.28
CA LYS A 61 -20.76 32.55 18.09
C LYS A 61 -22.04 32.43 18.93
N GLY A 62 -22.19 31.35 19.70
CA GLY A 62 -23.36 31.11 20.54
C GLY A 62 -24.50 30.36 19.84
N GLU A 63 -24.23 29.70 18.70
CA GLU A 63 -25.19 28.75 18.14
C GLU A 63 -25.21 27.46 18.97
N GLU A 64 -26.41 26.95 19.25
CA GLU A 64 -26.67 25.76 20.07
C GLU A 64 -27.35 24.67 19.23
N GLY A 65 -27.32 23.41 19.69
CA GLY A 65 -27.98 22.29 19.01
C GLY A 65 -27.19 21.74 17.82
N LEU A 66 -25.87 21.87 17.84
CA LEU A 66 -24.96 21.42 16.79
C LEU A 66 -24.32 20.05 17.11
N GLU A 67 -24.59 19.49 18.29
CA GLU A 67 -23.92 18.30 18.82
C GLU A 67 -24.16 17.06 17.94
N GLU A 68 -25.38 16.86 17.44
CA GLU A 68 -25.71 15.73 16.58
C GLU A 68 -24.97 15.76 15.24
N GLU A 69 -24.79 16.97 14.68
CA GLU A 69 -24.03 17.20 13.46
C GLU A 69 -22.54 16.90 13.68
N VAL A 70 -21.99 17.40 14.80
CA VAL A 70 -20.60 17.14 15.21
C VAL A 70 -20.37 15.64 15.37
N ASP A 71 -21.23 14.94 16.11
CA ASP A 71 -21.12 13.49 16.33
C ASP A 71 -21.20 12.70 15.03
N ARG A 72 -22.06 13.11 14.10
CA ARG A 72 -22.15 12.47 12.79
C ARG A 72 -20.85 12.64 11.99
N LEU A 73 -20.31 13.86 11.94
CA LEU A 73 -19.08 14.15 11.20
C LEU A 73 -17.87 13.45 11.82
N LEU A 74 -17.77 13.40 13.14
CA LEU A 74 -16.70 12.66 13.84
C LEU A 74 -16.74 11.16 13.53
N ARG A 75 -17.93 10.55 13.59
CA ARG A 75 -18.11 9.13 13.25
C ARG A 75 -17.72 8.83 11.80
N SER A 76 -18.26 9.62 10.87
CA SER A 76 -17.95 9.47 9.44
C SER A 76 -16.45 9.67 9.16
N THR A 77 -15.80 10.63 9.83
CA THR A 77 -14.35 10.86 9.71
C THR A 77 -13.56 9.65 10.18
N GLY A 78 -13.91 9.06 11.34
CA GLY A 78 -13.23 7.87 11.86
C GLY A 78 -13.43 6.61 11.00
N GLU A 79 -14.60 6.47 10.37
CA GLU A 79 -14.86 5.41 9.39
C GLU A 79 -13.94 5.56 8.16
N LEU A 80 -13.86 6.78 7.60
CA LEU A 80 -12.96 7.09 6.47
C LEU A 80 -11.49 6.83 6.81
N GLU A 81 -11.02 7.22 8.00
CA GLU A 81 -9.66 6.95 8.47
C GLU A 81 -9.34 5.45 8.49
N THR A 82 -10.31 4.64 8.96
CA THR A 82 -10.18 3.18 9.02
C THR A 82 -10.09 2.59 7.62
N GLU A 83 -10.99 2.98 6.72
CA GLU A 83 -10.99 2.50 5.32
C GLU A 83 -9.69 2.88 4.58
N ILE A 84 -9.21 4.11 4.76
CA ILE A 84 -7.94 4.57 4.18
C ILE A 84 -6.76 3.75 4.71
N ALA A 85 -6.73 3.45 6.02
CA ALA A 85 -5.68 2.63 6.61
C ALA A 85 -5.67 1.20 6.04
N GLU A 86 -6.84 0.57 5.92
CA GLU A 86 -6.98 -0.76 5.35
C GLU A 86 -6.53 -0.82 3.88
N MET A 87 -6.89 0.19 3.07
CA MET A 87 -6.43 0.28 1.69
C MET A 87 -4.92 0.49 1.58
N HIS A 88 -4.32 1.29 2.47
CA HIS A 88 -2.86 1.42 2.53
C HIS A 88 -2.17 0.09 2.84
N GLU A 89 -2.71 -0.71 3.76
CA GLU A 89 -2.17 -2.05 4.02
C GLU A 89 -2.30 -2.97 2.80
N GLN A 90 -3.41 -2.90 2.06
CA GLN A 90 -3.57 -3.66 0.81
C GLN A 90 -2.52 -3.26 -0.22
N ILE A 91 -2.22 -1.96 -0.38
CA ILE A 91 -1.14 -1.49 -1.26
C ILE A 91 0.22 -2.05 -0.83
N VAL A 92 0.51 -2.09 0.47
CA VAL A 92 1.76 -2.66 1.01
C VAL A 92 1.84 -4.17 0.74
N ARG A 93 0.72 -4.90 0.83
CA ARG A 93 0.65 -6.33 0.50
C ARG A 93 0.87 -6.58 -1.00
N LEU A 94 0.31 -5.75 -1.87
CA LEU A 94 0.48 -5.85 -3.34
C LEU A 94 1.88 -5.43 -3.80
N ASN A 95 2.48 -4.44 -3.14
CA ASN A 95 3.81 -3.93 -3.44
C ASN A 95 4.68 -3.90 -2.17
N PRO A 96 5.14 -5.06 -1.69
CA PRO A 96 6.03 -5.11 -0.54
C PRO A 96 7.27 -4.28 -0.85
N LYS A 97 7.78 -3.52 0.13
CA LYS A 97 9.04 -2.81 -0.03
C LYS A 97 10.20 -3.80 0.08
N PRO A 98 11.28 -3.61 -0.69
CA PRO A 98 12.47 -4.43 -0.51
C PRO A 98 13.06 -4.19 0.89
N PRO A 99 13.60 -5.24 1.54
CA PRO A 99 14.11 -5.12 2.90
C PRO A 99 15.31 -4.18 2.96
N THR A 100 15.41 -3.44 4.07
CA THR A 100 16.55 -2.55 4.35
C THR A 100 17.42 -3.17 5.43
N CYS A 101 18.74 -3.13 5.24
CA CYS A 101 19.67 -3.62 6.25
C CYS A 101 19.55 -2.81 7.55
N PRO A 102 19.32 -3.43 8.71
CA PRO A 102 19.19 -2.70 9.97
C PRO A 102 20.52 -2.09 10.46
N SER A 103 21.66 -2.62 10.01
CA SER A 103 22.98 -2.16 10.45
C SER A 103 23.53 -1.01 9.61
N CYS A 104 23.36 -1.05 8.28
CA CYS A 104 23.98 -0.09 7.37
C CYS A 104 22.99 0.61 6.43
N GLN A 105 21.69 0.35 6.58
CA GLN A 105 20.60 1.00 5.85
C GLN A 105 20.62 0.80 4.32
N THR A 106 21.44 -0.13 3.81
CA THR A 106 21.42 -0.50 2.40
C THR A 106 20.11 -1.22 2.05
N GLN A 107 19.47 -0.81 0.96
CA GLN A 107 18.32 -1.50 0.38
C GLN A 107 18.76 -2.82 -0.26
N LEU A 108 18.08 -3.91 0.05
CA LEU A 108 18.48 -5.26 -0.34
C LEU A 108 17.46 -5.91 -1.26
N PRO A 109 17.85 -6.89 -2.09
CA PRO A 109 16.89 -7.72 -2.80
C PRO A 109 15.91 -8.40 -1.85
N TYR A 110 14.66 -8.63 -2.30
CA TYR A 110 13.61 -9.29 -1.50
C TYR A 110 14.03 -10.63 -0.88
N VAL A 111 14.89 -11.38 -1.58
CA VAL A 111 15.37 -12.71 -1.15
C VAL A 111 16.65 -12.68 -0.32
N ALA A 112 17.16 -11.49 0.04
CA ALA A 112 18.41 -11.36 0.75
C ALA A 112 18.30 -11.85 2.20
N LYS A 113 19.10 -12.87 2.55
CA LYS A 113 19.26 -13.35 3.93
C LYS A 113 20.37 -12.61 4.70
N PHE A 114 21.29 -11.98 3.98
CA PHE A 114 22.41 -11.21 4.51
C PHE A 114 22.62 -9.95 3.69
N CYS A 115 23.10 -8.88 4.32
CA CYS A 115 23.49 -7.66 3.64
C CYS A 115 24.79 -7.89 2.85
N TYR A 116 24.77 -7.60 1.56
CA TYR A 116 25.96 -7.70 0.70
C TYR A 116 27.00 -6.58 0.93
N ILE A 117 26.66 -5.56 1.74
CA ILE A 117 27.57 -4.46 2.11
C ILE A 117 28.25 -4.72 3.46
N CYS A 118 27.49 -5.05 4.51
CA CYS A 118 28.03 -5.15 5.87
C CYS A 118 28.00 -6.56 6.47
N GLY A 119 27.41 -7.55 5.78
CA GLY A 119 27.31 -8.93 6.26
C GLY A 119 26.24 -9.18 7.33
N ALA A 120 25.53 -8.15 7.80
CA ALA A 120 24.47 -8.30 8.79
C ALA A 120 23.35 -9.23 8.27
N LYS A 121 22.87 -10.13 9.13
CA LYS A 121 21.74 -11.01 8.83
C LYS A 121 20.44 -10.21 8.73
N ILE A 122 19.62 -10.52 7.75
CA ILE A 122 18.32 -9.90 7.54
C ILE A 122 17.24 -10.79 8.13
N ILE A 123 16.45 -10.22 9.03
CA ILE A 123 15.28 -10.85 9.61
C ILE A 123 14.12 -10.36 8.74
N ASN A 124 13.71 -11.18 7.78
CA ASN A 124 12.51 -10.89 6.97
C ASN A 124 11.31 -11.50 7.71
N ASP A 125 10.41 -10.65 8.22
CA ASP A 125 9.15 -11.07 8.83
C ASP A 125 8.05 -11.34 7.78
N ASN A 126 8.38 -11.28 6.48
CA ASN A 126 7.44 -11.54 5.41
C ASN A 126 7.63 -12.98 4.89
N PRO A 127 6.61 -13.86 4.99
CA PRO A 127 6.72 -15.22 4.49
C PRO A 127 6.93 -15.18 2.97
N ALA A 128 7.93 -15.91 2.51
CA ALA A 128 8.14 -16.14 1.10
C ALA A 128 7.08 -17.13 0.60
N GLU A 129 6.11 -16.65 -0.16
CA GLU A 129 5.34 -17.47 -1.12
C GLU A 129 5.23 -16.75 -2.47
#